data_AF-A0A942ZC38-F1
#
_entry.id   AF-A0A942ZC38-F1
#
_cell.length_a   1.000
_cell.length_b   1.000
_cell.length_c   1.000
_cell.angle_alpha   90.00
_cell.angle_beta   90.00
_cell.angle_gamma   90.00
#
_symmetry.space_group_name_H-M   'P 1'
#
loop_
_entity.id
_entity.type
_entity.pdbx_description
1 polymer ?
#
loop_
_entity_poly.entity_id
_entity_poly.type
_entity_poly.pdbx_seq_one_letter_code
_entity_poly.pdbx_strand_id
1 'polypeptide(L)'
;MAKRFYDSNKYDDAWFRSLSPDLKCVFDYCLCKCDYAGILELDIESINWHTKGKNTLEDIHQNFETKFVFLSENKIFIPKFIYWQYKNELSPCNGVHRCVYDLLVSEGIRLEPFLAPQVLKSDFEEWIDLCKQLKSEGRKYADLLKQRKEEN
;
A
#
# COMPACT_ATOMS: atom_id res chain seq x y z
N MET A 1 13.12 10.53 4.69
CA MET A 1 11.68 10.49 5.03
C MET A 1 10.87 10.52 3.75
N ALA A 2 10.01 9.54 3.53
CA ALA A 2 9.01 9.63 2.46
C ALA A 2 7.85 10.50 2.96
N LYS A 3 7.46 11.52 2.19
CA LYS A 3 6.21 12.25 2.45
C LYS A 3 5.04 11.35 2.08
N ARG A 4 4.00 11.31 2.91
CA ARG A 4 2.79 10.53 2.65
C ARG A 4 1.76 11.40 1.93
N PHE A 5 1.23 10.94 0.81
CA PHE A 5 0.08 11.57 0.18
C PHE A 5 -1.21 11.25 0.94
N TYR A 6 -2.08 12.25 1.07
CA TYR A 6 -3.38 12.15 1.71
C TYR A 6 -4.48 12.58 0.75
N ASP A 7 -5.64 11.97 0.88
CA ASP A 7 -6.86 12.39 0.19
C ASP A 7 -7.37 13.69 0.80
N SER A 8 -7.42 14.76 0.00
CA SER A 8 -7.96 16.05 0.42
C SER A 8 -9.45 16.00 0.74
N ASN A 9 -10.16 15.04 0.14
CA ASN A 9 -11.62 14.89 0.26
C ASN A 9 -12.02 13.89 1.36
N LYS A 10 -11.05 13.38 2.14
CA LYS A 10 -11.34 12.39 3.19
C LYS A 10 -12.36 12.90 4.22
N TYR A 11 -12.39 14.20 4.48
CA TYR A 11 -13.34 14.80 5.42
C TYR A 11 -14.77 14.91 4.87
N ASP A 12 -14.96 14.77 3.57
CA ASP A 12 -16.29 14.75 2.94
C ASP A 12 -16.88 13.34 2.92
N ASP A 13 -16.02 12.32 2.94
CA ASP A 13 -16.40 10.91 2.99
C ASP A 13 -17.29 10.61 4.20
N ALA A 14 -18.46 10.00 3.93
CA ALA A 14 -19.48 9.76 4.95
C ALA A 14 -18.97 8.87 6.09
N TRP A 15 -18.13 7.87 5.78
CA TRP A 15 -17.56 6.98 6.77
C TRP A 15 -16.55 7.72 7.66
N PHE A 16 -15.67 8.54 7.07
CA PHE A 16 -14.72 9.30 7.88
C PHE A 16 -15.42 10.34 8.75
N ARG A 17 -16.49 10.97 8.25
CA ARG A 17 -17.29 11.92 9.05
C ARG A 17 -17.93 11.28 10.28
N SER A 18 -18.42 10.05 10.18
CA SER A 18 -19.07 9.34 11.29
C SER A 18 -18.12 8.90 12.40
N LEU A 19 -16.81 8.85 12.16
CA LEU A 19 -15.84 8.52 13.19
C LEU A 19 -15.78 9.58 14.29
N SER A 20 -15.57 9.13 15.53
CA SER A 20 -15.22 10.01 16.65
C SER A 20 -13.88 10.70 16.40
N PRO A 21 -13.61 11.86 17.04
CA PRO A 21 -12.35 12.58 16.86
C PRO A 21 -11.10 11.75 17.15
N ASP A 22 -11.14 10.87 18.14
CA ASP A 22 -10.03 9.98 18.48
C ASP A 22 -9.83 8.88 17.44
N LEU A 23 -10.89 8.25 16.93
CA LEU A 23 -10.79 7.27 15.84
C LEU A 23 -10.26 7.89 14.54
N LYS A 24 -10.59 9.16 14.26
CA LYS A 24 -9.97 9.92 13.14
C LYS A 24 -8.45 10.03 13.32
N CYS A 25 -8.00 10.32 14.54
CA CYS A 25 -6.57 10.37 14.88
C CYS A 25 -5.92 8.98 14.76
N VAL A 26 -6.60 7.91 15.17
CA VAL A 26 -6.11 6.53 15.00
C VAL A 26 -5.91 6.20 13.53
N PHE A 27 -6.90 6.52 12.68
CA PHE A 27 -6.79 6.27 11.24
C PHE A 27 -5.60 7.00 10.61
N ASP A 28 -5.43 8.29 10.94
CA ASP A 28 -4.30 9.09 10.45
C ASP A 28 -2.96 8.61 11.01
N TYR A 29 -2.92 8.14 12.26
CA TYR A 29 -1.74 7.50 12.83
C TYR A 29 -1.34 6.26 12.02
N CYS A 30 -2.30 5.37 11.71
CA CYS A 30 -2.05 4.16 10.94
C CYS A 30 -1.48 4.47 9.55
N LEU A 31 -2.05 5.47 8.84
CA LEU A 31 -1.57 5.90 7.53
C LEU A 31 -0.17 6.54 7.56
N CYS A 32 0.15 7.26 8.63
CA CYS A 32 1.46 7.86 8.82
C CYS A 32 2.52 6.82 9.21
N LYS A 33 2.15 5.82 10.02
CA LYS A 33 3.11 4.90 10.66
C LYS A 33 3.30 3.57 9.94
N CYS A 34 2.37 3.17 9.08
CA CYS A 34 2.54 1.99 8.24
C CYS A 34 3.80 2.09 7.38
N ASP A 35 4.28 0.96 6.88
CA ASP A 35 5.43 0.90 5.98
C ASP A 35 5.11 1.50 4.59
N TYR A 36 5.94 1.19 3.60
CA TYR A 36 5.74 1.66 2.22
C TYR A 36 4.73 0.81 1.43
N ALA A 37 4.37 -0.39 1.91
CA ALA A 37 3.29 -1.19 1.34
C ALA A 37 1.93 -0.87 1.96
N GLY A 38 1.89 -0.14 3.08
CA GLY A 38 0.66 0.13 3.82
C GLY A 38 0.34 -0.94 4.86
N ILE A 39 1.35 -1.71 5.28
CA ILE A 39 1.25 -2.71 6.34
C ILE A 39 1.71 -2.09 7.66
N LEU A 40 1.04 -2.44 8.76
CA LEU A 40 1.35 -1.96 10.11
C LEU A 40 1.04 -3.02 11.15
N GLU A 41 1.95 -3.21 12.10
CA GLU A 41 1.68 -3.88 13.35
C GLU A 41 1.12 -2.87 14.37
N LEU A 42 -0.04 -3.19 14.92
CA LEU A 42 -0.82 -2.38 15.85
C LEU A 42 -0.25 -2.54 17.27
N ASP A 43 0.41 -1.49 17.72
CA ASP A 43 0.76 -1.29 19.12
C ASP A 43 -0.26 -0.31 19.73
N ILE A 44 -1.25 -0.86 20.45
CA ILE A 44 -2.32 -0.06 21.08
C ILE A 44 -1.79 0.94 22.09
N GLU A 45 -0.75 0.59 22.84
CA GLU A 45 -0.16 1.49 23.83
C GLU A 45 0.43 2.71 23.11
N SER A 46 1.19 2.49 22.06
CA SER A 46 1.74 3.55 21.22
C SER A 46 0.65 4.37 20.51
N ILE A 47 -0.38 3.72 19.96
CA ILE A 47 -1.49 4.41 19.30
C ILE A 47 -2.19 5.35 20.29
N ASN A 48 -2.56 4.85 21.47
CA ASN A 48 -3.24 5.66 22.49
C ASN A 48 -2.32 6.76 23.05
N TRP A 49 -1.01 6.49 23.18
CA TRP A 49 -0.05 7.50 23.61
C TRP A 49 -0.01 8.71 22.67
N HIS A 50 0.01 8.46 21.36
CA HIS A 50 0.10 9.52 20.34
C HIS A 50 -1.24 10.20 20.08
N THR A 51 -2.34 9.44 20.05
CA THR A 51 -3.68 9.97 19.76
C THR A 51 -4.37 10.55 20.99
N LYS A 52 -3.84 10.30 22.20
CA LYS A 52 -4.48 10.60 23.50
C LYS A 52 -5.86 9.95 23.65
N GLY A 53 -6.10 8.86 22.93
CA GLY A 53 -7.31 8.05 22.99
C GLY A 53 -7.27 6.97 24.09
N LYS A 54 -8.35 6.18 24.14
CA LYS A 54 -8.49 4.98 24.99
C LYS A 54 -9.03 3.80 24.17
N ASN A 55 -8.59 3.73 22.92
CA ASN A 55 -9.08 2.74 21.95
C ASN A 55 -8.49 1.36 22.26
N THR A 56 -9.30 0.33 22.09
CA THR A 56 -8.90 -1.09 22.16
C THR A 56 -8.62 -1.64 20.77
N LEU A 57 -8.10 -2.87 20.68
CA LEU A 57 -8.01 -3.55 19.38
C LEU A 57 -9.41 -3.75 18.81
N GLU A 58 -10.37 -4.14 19.64
CA GLU A 58 -11.75 -4.39 19.25
C GLU A 58 -12.39 -3.14 18.63
N ASP A 59 -12.15 -1.95 19.19
CA ASP A 59 -12.64 -0.68 18.63
C ASP A 59 -12.07 -0.44 17.23
N ILE A 60 -10.77 -0.72 17.03
CA ILE A 60 -10.11 -0.59 15.73
C ILE A 60 -10.69 -1.59 14.73
N HIS A 61 -10.83 -2.85 15.12
CA HIS A 61 -11.41 -3.89 14.27
C HIS A 61 -12.82 -3.51 13.80
N GLN A 62 -13.70 -3.11 14.71
CA GLN A 62 -15.09 -2.77 14.40
C GLN A 62 -15.23 -1.53 13.51
N ASN A 63 -14.42 -0.49 13.76
CA ASN A 63 -14.57 0.78 13.02
C ASN A 63 -13.84 0.78 11.66
N PHE A 64 -12.81 -0.05 11.50
CA PHE A 64 -11.94 -0.05 10.32
C PHE A 64 -12.04 -1.32 9.46
N GLU A 65 -12.91 -2.29 9.76
CA GLU A 65 -13.09 -3.53 8.96
C GLU A 65 -13.27 -3.30 7.45
N THR A 66 -13.92 -2.20 7.06
CA THR A 66 -14.16 -1.89 5.64
C THR A 66 -12.97 -1.21 4.95
N LYS A 67 -11.98 -0.74 5.72
CA LYS A 67 -10.82 0.02 5.23
C LYS A 67 -9.52 -0.74 5.40
N PHE A 68 -9.40 -1.59 6.42
CA PHE A 68 -8.23 -2.38 6.74
C PHE A 68 -8.50 -3.84 6.44
N VAL A 69 -7.48 -4.52 5.91
CA VAL A 69 -7.42 -5.97 5.84
C VAL A 69 -6.60 -6.43 7.02
N PHE A 70 -7.20 -7.18 7.93
CA PHE A 70 -6.51 -7.74 9.08
C PHE A 70 -5.76 -9.00 8.66
N LEU A 71 -4.43 -8.94 8.71
CA LEU A 71 -3.53 -10.07 8.41
C LEU A 71 -3.36 -10.98 9.65
N SER A 72 -3.45 -10.39 10.84
CA SER A 72 -3.51 -11.05 12.15
C SER A 72 -4.31 -10.19 13.13
N GLU A 73 -4.43 -10.61 14.39
CA GLU A 73 -5.09 -9.82 15.45
C GLU A 73 -4.51 -8.41 15.60
N ASN A 74 -3.19 -8.29 15.49
CA ASN A 74 -2.44 -7.05 15.68
C ASN A 74 -1.76 -6.56 14.40
N LYS A 75 -2.09 -7.07 13.21
CA LYS A 75 -1.43 -6.66 11.97
C LYS A 75 -2.44 -6.34 10.89
N ILE A 76 -2.28 -5.16 10.29
CA ILE A 76 -3.19 -4.63 9.28
C ILE A 76 -2.46 -4.33 7.99
N PHE A 77 -3.20 -4.43 6.90
CA PHE A 77 -2.88 -3.88 5.59
C PHE A 77 -3.94 -2.85 5.21
N ILE A 78 -3.52 -1.73 4.63
CA ILE A 78 -4.40 -0.63 4.22
C ILE A 78 -4.41 -0.56 2.68
N PRO A 79 -5.32 -1.25 1.96
CA PRO A 79 -5.27 -1.34 0.50
C PRO A 79 -5.28 0.02 -0.21
N LYS A 80 -6.08 0.96 0.31
CA LYS A 80 -6.19 2.32 -0.27
C LYS A 80 -4.88 3.11 -0.14
N PHE A 81 -3.95 2.69 0.73
CA PHE A 81 -2.65 3.31 0.86
C PHE A 81 -1.85 3.23 -0.46
N ILE A 82 -1.83 2.07 -1.11
CA ILE A 82 -1.15 1.87 -2.40
C ILE A 82 -1.77 2.75 -3.48
N TYR A 83 -3.09 2.91 -3.47
CA TYR A 83 -3.78 3.82 -4.38
C TYR A 83 -3.32 5.26 -4.19
N TRP A 84 -3.26 5.75 -2.95
CA TRP A 84 -2.87 7.14 -2.70
C TRP A 84 -1.37 7.40 -2.93
N GLN A 85 -0.50 6.45 -2.59
CA GLN A 85 0.94 6.63 -2.77
C GLN A 85 1.39 6.38 -4.22
N TYR A 86 0.78 5.42 -4.90
CA TYR A 86 1.28 4.89 -6.19
C TYR A 86 0.21 4.81 -7.28
N LYS A 87 -1.00 5.34 -7.05
CA LYS A 87 -2.14 5.28 -7.99
C LYS A 87 -2.55 3.86 -8.38
N ASN A 88 -2.31 2.88 -7.51
CA ASN A 88 -2.48 1.44 -7.79
C ASN A 88 -1.67 0.95 -8.99
N GLU A 89 -0.54 1.59 -9.28
CA GLU A 89 0.35 1.23 -10.38
C GLU A 89 1.75 0.88 -9.86
N LEU A 90 1.92 -0.38 -9.44
CA LEU A 90 3.24 -0.91 -9.13
C LEU A 90 3.98 -1.26 -10.42
N SER A 91 5.27 -0.92 -10.47
CA SER A 91 6.13 -1.12 -11.63
C SER A 91 7.51 -1.58 -11.19
N PRO A 92 8.07 -2.65 -11.79
CA PRO A 92 9.36 -3.18 -11.38
C PRO A 92 10.53 -2.24 -11.73
N CYS A 93 10.31 -1.21 -12.55
CA CYS A 93 11.28 -0.12 -12.75
C CYS A 93 11.63 0.61 -11.45
N ASN A 94 10.64 0.80 -10.57
CA ASN A 94 10.81 1.58 -9.34
C ASN A 94 11.28 0.68 -8.20
N GLY A 95 12.43 1.00 -7.61
CA GLY A 95 12.97 0.26 -6.47
C GLY A 95 12.05 0.20 -5.26
N VAL A 96 11.31 1.27 -4.98
CA VAL A 96 10.35 1.28 -3.87
C VAL A 96 9.20 0.32 -4.17
N HIS A 97 8.71 0.28 -5.41
CA HIS A 97 7.60 -0.61 -5.79
C HIS A 97 8.03 -2.09 -5.72
N ARG A 98 9.31 -2.39 -5.96
CA ARG A 98 9.86 -3.73 -5.74
C ARG A 98 9.84 -4.13 -4.27
N CYS A 99 10.28 -3.24 -3.38
CA CYS A 99 10.16 -3.51 -1.95
C CYS A 99 8.68 -3.69 -1.54
N VAL A 100 7.76 -2.88 -2.08
CA VAL A 100 6.32 -3.04 -1.85
C VAL A 100 5.87 -4.44 -2.27
N TYR A 101 6.26 -4.88 -3.47
CA TYR A 101 5.97 -6.22 -3.96
C TYR A 101 6.49 -7.30 -3.00
N ASP A 102 7.75 -7.22 -2.58
CA ASP A 102 8.37 -8.22 -1.69
C ASP A 102 7.58 -8.35 -0.37
N LEU A 103 7.16 -7.21 0.20
CA LEU A 103 6.35 -7.20 1.42
C LEU A 103 4.97 -7.83 1.19
N LEU A 104 4.25 -7.42 0.14
CA LEU A 104 2.92 -7.96 -0.14
C LEU A 104 2.96 -9.48 -0.34
N VAL A 105 3.97 -9.99 -1.06
CA VAL A 105 4.17 -11.43 -1.24
C VAL A 105 4.51 -12.13 0.07
N SER A 106 5.37 -11.53 0.90
CA SER A 106 5.75 -12.11 2.20
C SER A 106 4.56 -12.24 3.17
N GLU A 107 3.59 -11.34 3.06
CA GLU A 107 2.34 -11.35 3.83
C GLU A 107 1.21 -12.16 3.17
N GLY A 108 1.45 -12.78 2.01
CA GLY A 108 0.44 -13.55 1.28
C GLY A 108 -0.67 -12.72 0.62
N ILE A 109 -0.43 -11.41 0.39
CA ILE A 109 -1.40 -10.51 -0.23
C ILE A 109 -1.33 -10.66 -1.76
N ARG A 110 -2.51 -10.76 -2.39
CA ARG A 110 -2.64 -10.80 -3.84
C ARG A 110 -2.19 -9.49 -4.48
N LEU A 111 -1.24 -9.57 -5.40
CA LEU A 111 -0.62 -8.42 -6.03
C LEU A 111 -1.42 -7.87 -7.22
N GLU A 112 -2.14 -8.73 -7.94
CA GLU A 112 -2.77 -8.39 -9.23
C GLU A 112 -3.62 -7.09 -9.20
N PRO A 113 -4.37 -6.78 -8.12
CA PRO A 113 -5.15 -5.53 -8.04
C PRO A 113 -4.31 -4.23 -8.01
N PHE A 114 -3.01 -4.32 -7.78
CA PHE A 114 -2.10 -3.20 -7.58
C PHE A 114 -1.06 -3.04 -8.71
N LEU A 115 -1.11 -3.92 -9.72
CA LEU A 115 -0.22 -3.85 -10.86
C LEU A 115 -0.68 -2.80 -11.86
N ALA A 116 0.28 -2.12 -12.49
CA ALA A 116 -0.04 -1.34 -13.68
C ALA A 116 -0.62 -2.26 -14.78
N PRO A 117 -1.62 -1.81 -15.57
CA PRO A 117 -2.36 -2.67 -16.51
C PRO A 117 -1.51 -3.50 -17.48
N GLN A 118 -0.36 -2.96 -17.88
CA GLN A 118 0.57 -3.54 -18.85
C GLN A 118 1.74 -4.32 -18.21
N VAL A 119 1.81 -4.34 -16.88
CA VAL A 119 2.84 -5.06 -16.12
C VAL A 119 2.30 -6.43 -15.73
N LEU A 120 3.04 -7.47 -16.08
CA LEU A 120 2.73 -8.84 -15.71
C LEU A 120 3.32 -9.14 -14.33
N LYS A 121 2.67 -10.02 -13.57
CA LYS A 121 3.19 -10.50 -12.28
C LYS A 121 4.58 -11.13 -12.41
N SER A 122 4.80 -11.89 -13.49
CA SER A 122 6.09 -12.50 -13.79
C SER A 122 7.21 -11.47 -13.97
N ASP A 123 6.90 -10.24 -14.40
CA ASP A 123 7.91 -9.18 -14.52
C ASP A 123 8.48 -8.79 -13.15
N PHE A 124 7.73 -8.97 -12.06
CA PHE A 124 8.21 -8.78 -10.69
C PHE A 124 8.89 -10.03 -10.11
N GLU A 125 8.55 -11.23 -10.58
CA GLU A 125 9.18 -12.47 -10.11
C GLU A 125 10.57 -12.66 -10.75
N GLU A 126 10.70 -12.32 -12.03
CA GLU A 126 11.91 -12.51 -12.84
C GLU A 126 12.63 -11.19 -13.14
N TRP A 127 12.30 -10.11 -12.42
CA TRP A 127 12.72 -8.74 -12.78
C TRP A 127 14.24 -8.58 -12.91
N ILE A 128 15.02 -9.28 -12.08
CA ILE A 128 16.48 -9.19 -12.09
C ILE A 128 17.02 -9.72 -13.42
N ASP A 129 16.52 -10.87 -13.84
CA ASP A 129 16.96 -11.54 -15.05
C ASP A 129 16.42 -10.83 -16.29
N LEU A 130 15.17 -10.36 -16.25
CA LEU A 130 14.58 -9.49 -17.27
C LEU A 130 15.40 -8.20 -17.46
N CYS A 131 15.82 -7.54 -16.37
CA CYS A 131 16.68 -6.35 -16.44
C CYS A 131 18.04 -6.64 -17.06
N LYS A 132 18.66 -7.79 -16.76
CA LYS A 132 19.94 -8.21 -17.36
C LYS A 132 19.77 -8.44 -18.86
N GLN A 133 18.71 -9.15 -19.26
CA GLN A 133 18.41 -9.43 -20.65
C GLN A 133 18.22 -8.13 -21.44
N LEU A 134 17.35 -7.23 -20.97
CA LEU A 134 17.09 -5.95 -21.63
C LEU A 134 18.35 -5.11 -21.80
N LYS A 135 19.22 -5.10 -20.77
CA LYS A 135 20.50 -4.41 -20.85
C LYS A 135 21.41 -4.99 -21.93
N SER A 136 21.41 -6.32 -22.12
CA SER A 136 22.17 -6.97 -23.19
C SER A 136 21.67 -6.62 -24.60
N GLU A 137 20.36 -6.39 -24.73
CA GLU A 137 19.69 -5.96 -25.96
C GLU A 137 19.76 -4.44 -26.20
N GLY A 138 20.38 -3.68 -25.29
CA GLY A 138 20.43 -2.22 -25.35
C GLY A 138 19.06 -1.53 -25.10
N ARG A 139 18.09 -2.25 -24.53
CA ARG A 139 16.73 -1.78 -24.25
C ARG A 139 16.51 -1.48 -22.76
N LYS A 140 15.50 -0.67 -22.45
CA LYS A 140 15.04 -0.44 -21.07
C LYS A 140 13.68 -1.10 -20.87
N TYR A 141 13.35 -1.43 -19.63
CA TYR A 141 12.01 -1.95 -19.30
C TYR A 141 10.88 -0.97 -19.67
N ALA A 142 11.16 0.34 -19.63
CA ALA A 142 10.23 1.35 -20.12
C ALA A 142 9.86 1.19 -21.61
N ASP A 143 10.76 0.64 -22.43
CA ASP A 143 10.50 0.40 -23.85
C ASP A 143 9.56 -0.80 -24.04
N LEU A 144 9.70 -1.86 -23.22
CA LEU A 144 8.74 -2.97 -23.18
C LEU A 144 7.34 -2.50 -22.80
N LEU A 145 7.22 -1.60 -21.81
CA LEU A 145 5.93 -1.08 -21.38
C LEU A 145 5.24 -0.27 -22.48
N LYS A 146 6.01 0.49 -23.27
CA LYS A 146 5.48 1.23 -24.42
C LYS A 146 5.00 0.26 -25.50
N GLN A 147 5.80 -0.76 -25.81
CA GLN A 147 5.44 -1.77 -26.80
C GLN A 147 4.12 -2.47 -26.43
N ARG A 148 3.98 -2.95 -25.19
CA ARG A 148 2.73 -3.59 -24.72
C ARG A 148 1.52 -2.65 -24.72
N LYS A 149 1.75 -1.35 -24.62
CA LYS A 149 0.69 -0.33 -24.68
C LYS A 149 0.25 -0.06 -26.12
N GLU A 150 1.12 -0.24 -27.10
CA GLU A 150 0.81 -0.09 -28.53
C GLU A 150 0.11 -1.34 -29.10
N GLU A 151 0.34 -2.51 -28.48
CA GLU A 151 -0.26 -3.79 -28.87
C GLU A 151 -1.71 -4.00 -28.34
N ASN A 152 -2.18 -3.17 -27.39
CA ASN A 152 -3.51 -3.23 -26.77
C ASN A 152 -4.39 -2.03 -27.15
#